data_AF-A0A349WG31-F1
#
_entry.id   AF-A0A349WG31-F1
#
_cell.length_a   1.000
_cell.length_b   1.000
_cell.length_c   1.000
_cell.angle_alpha   90.00
_cell.angle_beta   90.00
_cell.angle_gamma   90.00
#
_symmetry.space_group_name_H-M   'P 1'
#
loop_
_entity.id
_entity.type
_entity.pdbx_description
1 polymer ?
#
loop_
_entity_poly.entity_id
_entity_poly.type
_entity_poly.pdbx_seq_one_letter_code
_entity_poly.pdbx_strand_id
1 'polypeptide(L)'
;KRKDFLEKINRNANRLHSLIEDLLLLAQFDGNPNSLKLQTIDLTKTIREVVEECKSRWNPQELNVLLDLPNFEVPITVDPQKMISVFENLLENAFNHAKELS
;
A
#
# COMPACT_ATOMS: atom_id res chain seq x y z
N LYS A 1 0.63 18.47 28.71
CA LYS A 1 -0.74 19.05 28.54
C LYS A 1 -1.02 19.54 27.11
N ARG A 2 -0.39 20.61 26.59
CA ARG A 2 -0.62 21.08 25.19
C ARG A 2 -0.10 20.11 24.12
N LYS A 3 1.09 19.51 24.34
CA LYS A 3 1.66 18.47 23.46
C LYS A 3 0.77 17.23 23.39
N ASP A 4 0.36 16.69 24.54
CA ASP A 4 -0.50 15.49 24.61
C ASP A 4 -1.85 15.68 23.92
N PHE A 5 -2.39 16.91 23.93
CA PHE A 5 -3.62 17.25 23.21
C PHE A 5 -3.42 17.27 21.69
N LEU A 6 -2.33 17.88 21.22
CA LEU A 6 -1.98 17.89 19.79
C LEU A 6 -1.68 16.48 19.28
N GLU A 7 -1.00 15.64 20.06
CA GLU A 7 -0.77 14.24 19.71
C GLU A 7 -2.07 13.43 19.63
N LYS A 8 -3.02 13.66 20.54
CA LYS A 8 -4.34 13.02 20.47
C LYS A 8 -5.11 13.43 19.22
N ILE A 9 -5.06 14.71 18.85
CA ILE A 9 -5.68 15.19 17.60
C ILE A 9 -5.02 14.52 16.40
N ASN A 10 -3.69 14.46 16.36
CA ASN A 10 -2.96 13.85 15.25
C ASN A 10 -3.29 12.36 15.09
N ARG A 11 -3.33 11.60 16.20
CA ARG A 11 -3.74 10.18 16.16
C ARG A 11 -5.18 10.00 15.67
N ASN A 12 -6.10 10.84 16.13
CA ASN A 12 -7.49 10.77 15.70
C ASN A 12 -7.67 11.16 14.24
N ALA A 13 -6.92 12.15 13.75
CA ALA A 13 -6.93 12.57 12.35
C ALA A 13 -6.40 11.44 11.44
N ASN A 14 -5.28 10.81 11.81
CA ASN A 14 -4.74 9.66 11.09
C ASN A 14 -5.74 8.51 11.05
N ARG A 15 -6.41 8.22 12.19
CA ARG A 15 -7.42 7.15 12.24
C ARG A 15 -8.65 7.44 11.38
N LEU A 16 -9.09 8.69 11.32
CA LEU A 16 -10.15 9.15 10.42
C LEU A 16 -9.74 9.02 8.96
N HIS A 17 -8.50 9.37 8.64
CA HIS A 17 -7.95 9.25 7.30
C HIS A 17 -7.97 7.80 6.82
N SER A 18 -7.44 6.86 7.61
CA SER A 18 -7.46 5.43 7.26
C SER A 18 -8.89 4.89 7.09
N LEU A 19 -9.85 5.29 7.94
CA LEU A 19 -11.25 4.86 7.78
C LEU A 19 -11.91 5.39 6.50
N ILE A 20 -11.53 6.60 6.06
CA ILE A 20 -12.02 7.17 4.79
C ILE A 20 -11.39 6.43 3.61
N GLU A 21 -10.11 6.09 3.69
CA GLU A 21 -9.40 5.30 2.67
C GLU A 21 -10.00 3.90 2.54
N ASP A 22 -10.27 3.22 3.67
CA ASP A 22 -10.94 1.92 3.70
C ASP A 22 -12.34 2.00 3.06
N LEU A 23 -13.11 3.04 3.36
CA LEU A 23 -14.44 3.24 2.78
C LEU A 23 -14.37 3.50 1.26
N LEU A 24 -13.40 4.30 0.80
CA LEU A 24 -13.17 4.55 -0.62
C LEU A 24 -12.70 3.30 -1.35
N LEU A 25 -11.89 2.47 -0.70
CA LEU A 25 -11.46 1.17 -1.23
C LEU A 25 -12.68 0.25 -1.40
N LEU A 26 -13.51 0.12 -0.37
CA LEU A 26 -14.74 -0.68 -0.42
C LEU A 26 -15.70 -0.20 -1.52
N ALA A 27 -15.90 1.13 -1.65
CA ALA A 27 -16.73 1.70 -2.70
C ALA A 27 -16.20 1.42 -4.12
N GLN A 28 -14.87 1.30 -4.27
CA GLN A 28 -14.25 0.90 -5.54
C GLN A 28 -14.38 -0.60 -5.84
N PHE A 29 -14.67 -1.43 -4.83
CA PHE A 29 -14.94 -2.87 -4.98
C PHE A 29 -16.43 -3.16 -5.23
N ASP A 30 -17.36 -2.36 -4.68
CA ASP A 30 -18.80 -2.47 -4.96
C ASP A 30 -19.21 -1.94 -6.35
N GLY A 31 -18.28 -1.27 -7.06
CA GLY A 31 -18.47 -0.80 -8.42
C GLY A 31 -18.33 -1.92 -9.46
N ASN A 32 -19.48 -2.40 -9.98
CA ASN A 32 -19.67 -3.25 -11.17
C ASN A 32 -18.45 -4.12 -11.60
N PRO A 33 -18.48 -5.45 -11.38
CA PRO A 33 -17.42 -6.40 -11.74
C PRO A 33 -16.92 -6.31 -13.20
N ASN A 34 -17.72 -5.72 -14.09
CA ASN A 34 -17.44 -5.56 -15.51
C ASN A 34 -16.48 -4.41 -15.88
N SER A 35 -15.82 -3.74 -14.92
CA SER A 35 -14.91 -2.60 -15.19
C SER A 35 -13.41 -2.91 -15.13
N LEU A 36 -13.03 -4.14 -14.78
CA LEU A 36 -11.62 -4.56 -14.71
C LEU A 36 -10.94 -4.46 -16.07
N LYS A 37 -9.88 -3.66 -16.16
CA LYS A 37 -9.06 -3.54 -17.36
C LYS A 37 -7.94 -4.56 -17.33
N LEU A 38 -8.30 -5.82 -17.56
CA LEU A 38 -7.36 -6.93 -17.50
C LEU A 38 -6.28 -6.82 -18.58
N GLN A 39 -5.02 -6.96 -18.16
CA GLN A 39 -3.84 -6.96 -19.00
C GLN A 39 -2.85 -8.00 -18.46
N THR A 40 -2.07 -8.60 -19.36
CA THR A 40 -0.97 -9.47 -18.94
C THR A 40 0.24 -8.61 -18.62
N ILE A 41 0.75 -8.75 -17.39
CA ILE A 41 1.93 -8.06 -16.88
C ILE A 41 2.93 -9.06 -16.31
N ASP A 42 4.21 -8.68 -16.23
CA ASP A 42 5.19 -9.40 -15.41
C ASP A 42 5.07 -8.92 -13.96
N LEU A 43 4.56 -9.80 -13.09
CA LEU A 43 4.38 -9.51 -11.67
C LEU A 43 5.72 -9.13 -11.00
N THR A 44 6.83 -9.76 -11.38
CA THR A 44 8.12 -9.50 -10.71
C THR A 44 8.59 -8.07 -10.94
N LYS A 45 8.41 -7.56 -12.16
CA LYS A 45 8.68 -6.16 -12.50
C LYS A 45 7.75 -5.21 -11.74
N THR A 46 6.45 -5.49 -11.73
CA THR A 46 5.48 -4.63 -11.04
C THR A 46 5.76 -4.53 -9.54
N ILE A 47 6.07 -5.65 -8.86
CA ILE A 47 6.42 -5.62 -7.44
C ILE A 47 7.66 -4.77 -7.18
N ARG A 48 8.70 -4.89 -8.02
CA ARG A 48 9.92 -4.07 -7.88
C ARG A 48 9.59 -2.59 -8.00
N GLU A 49 8.80 -2.20 -8.99
CA GLU A 49 8.40 -0.80 -9.23
C GLU A 49 7.65 -0.23 -8.01
N VAL A 50 6.64 -0.93 -7.52
CA VAL A 50 5.86 -0.49 -6.35
C VAL A 50 6.75 -0.34 -5.11
N VAL A 51 7.64 -1.30 -4.85
CA VAL A 51 8.51 -1.26 -3.67
C VAL A 51 9.51 -0.11 -3.74
N GLU A 52 10.08 0.17 -4.91
CA GLU A 52 10.99 1.32 -5.08
C GLU A 52 10.25 2.65 -4.92
N GLU A 53 9.01 2.75 -5.42
CA GLU A 53 8.17 3.93 -5.21
C GLU A 53 7.83 4.14 -3.73
N CYS A 54 7.41 3.09 -3.02
CA CYS A 54 7.16 3.16 -1.59
C CYS A 54 8.42 3.52 -0.79
N LYS A 55 9.58 2.89 -1.09
CA LYS A 55 10.86 3.22 -0.46
C LYS A 55 11.25 4.69 -0.64
N SER A 56 10.96 5.29 -1.80
CA SER A 56 11.26 6.70 -2.04
C SER A 56 10.49 7.65 -1.11
N ARG A 57 9.32 7.21 -0.62
CA ARG A 57 8.45 7.95 0.31
C ARG A 57 8.82 7.67 1.78
N TRP A 58 9.49 6.56 2.07
CA TRP A 58 9.89 6.17 3.42
C TRP A 58 11.32 6.61 3.74
N ASN A 59 11.60 6.91 5.01
CA ASN A 59 12.97 7.18 5.43
C ASN A 59 13.76 5.85 5.45
N PRO A 60 14.92 5.75 4.76
CA PRO A 60 15.71 4.51 4.71
C PRO A 60 16.15 3.96 6.07
N GLN A 61 16.18 4.82 7.10
CA GLN A 61 16.54 4.40 8.47
C GLN A 61 15.39 3.74 9.23
N GLU A 62 14.15 3.81 8.71
CA GLU A 62 12.95 3.36 9.42
C GLU A 62 12.48 1.97 9.01
N LEU A 63 12.90 1.45 7.86
CA LEU A 63 12.43 0.16 7.36
C LEU A 63 13.44 -0.53 6.43
N ASN A 64 13.75 -1.79 6.72
CA ASN A 64 14.48 -2.67 5.81
C ASN A 64 13.48 -3.50 5.00
N VAL A 65 13.46 -3.32 3.67
CA VAL A 65 12.61 -4.10 2.76
C VAL A 65 13.45 -5.13 2.03
N LEU A 66 13.15 -6.41 2.23
CA LEU A 66 13.77 -7.53 1.52
C LEU A 66 12.81 -8.06 0.46
N LEU A 67 13.27 -8.08 -0.80
CA LEU A 67 12.53 -8.68 -1.91
C LEU A 67 13.13 -10.03 -2.28
N ASP A 68 12.36 -11.09 -2.03
CA ASP A 68 12.64 -12.43 -2.53
C ASP A 68 11.71 -12.70 -3.73
N LEU A 69 12.25 -12.47 -4.92
CA LEU A 69 11.51 -12.62 -6.19
C LEU A 69 12.26 -13.60 -7.08
N PRO A 70 11.53 -14.43 -7.86
CA PRO A 70 12.17 -15.29 -8.85
C PRO A 70 12.94 -14.48 -9.89
N ASN A 71 13.99 -15.09 -10.44
CA ASN A 71 14.82 -14.50 -11.50
C ASN A 71 14.21 -14.68 -12.91
N PHE A 72 12.95 -15.09 -13.00
CA PHE A 72 12.21 -15.29 -14.24
C PHE A 72 10.94 -14.46 -14.21
N GLU A 73 10.45 -14.06 -15.39
CA GLU A 73 9.20 -13.32 -15.51
C GLU A 73 8.02 -14.18 -15.04
N VAL A 74 7.12 -13.55 -14.27
CA VAL A 74 5.89 -14.20 -13.79
C VAL A 74 4.70 -13.51 -14.47
N PRO A 75 4.29 -13.95 -15.67
CA PRO A 75 3.19 -13.34 -16.38
C PRO A 75 1.86 -13.67 -15.71
N ILE A 76 1.09 -12.63 -15.36
CA ILE A 76 -0.26 -12.77 -14.79
C ILE A 76 -1.24 -11.85 -15.52
N THR A 77 -2.50 -12.25 -15.61
CA THR A 77 -3.58 -11.42 -16.19
C THR A 77 -4.38 -10.77 -15.08
N VAL A 78 -4.22 -9.47 -14.90
CA VAL A 78 -4.84 -8.68 -13.82
C VAL A 78 -5.14 -7.27 -14.29
N ASP A 79 -5.89 -6.49 -13.50
CA ASP A 79 -5.96 -5.04 -13.71
C ASP A 79 -4.69 -4.41 -13.08
N PRO A 80 -3.77 -3.84 -13.87
CA PRO A 80 -2.48 -3.40 -13.34
C PRO A 80 -2.61 -2.29 -12.30
N GLN A 81 -3.55 -1.36 -12.49
CA GLN A 81 -3.74 -0.24 -11.57
C GLN A 81 -4.26 -0.74 -10.22
N LYS A 82 -5.27 -1.62 -10.25
CA LYS A 82 -5.78 -2.21 -9.00
C LYS A 82 -4.75 -3.09 -8.30
N MET A 83 -3.91 -3.81 -9.07
CA MET A 83 -2.85 -4.63 -8.50
C MET A 83 -1.81 -3.78 -7.76
N ILE A 84 -1.38 -2.68 -8.38
CA ILE A 84 -0.47 -1.70 -7.75
C ILE A 84 -1.09 -1.19 -6.43
N SER A 85 -2.34 -0.72 -6.46
CA SER A 85 -3.01 -0.21 -5.25
C SER A 85 -3.12 -1.24 -4.12
N VAL A 86 -3.34 -2.52 -4.44
CA VAL A 86 -3.33 -3.59 -3.43
C VAL A 86 -1.97 -3.69 -2.76
N PHE A 87 -0.88 -3.72 -3.53
CA PHE A 87 0.46 -3.82 -2.96
C PHE A 87 0.88 -2.56 -2.20
N GLU A 88 0.55 -1.38 -2.68
CA GLU A 88 0.78 -0.12 -1.97
C GLU A 88 0.10 -0.13 -0.60
N ASN A 89 -1.19 -0.50 -0.54
CA ASN A 89 -1.94 -0.57 0.71
C ASN A 89 -1.30 -1.56 1.70
N LEU A 90 -0.89 -2.75 1.23
CA LEU A 90 -0.23 -3.73 2.08
C LEU A 90 1.12 -3.24 2.61
N LEU A 91 1.89 -2.55 1.76
CA LEU A 91 3.20 -2.00 2.08
C LEU A 91 3.11 -0.81 3.05
N GLU A 92 2.16 0.10 2.84
CA GLU A 92 1.89 1.21 3.75
C GLU A 92 1.38 0.70 5.10
N ASN A 93 0.49 -0.29 5.10
CA ASN A 93 0.05 -0.96 6.32
C ASN A 93 1.23 -1.60 7.06
N ALA A 94 2.11 -2.31 6.35
CA ALA A 94 3.31 -2.89 6.94
C ALA A 94 4.23 -1.81 7.53
N PHE A 95 4.47 -0.69 6.84
CA PHE A 95 5.31 0.40 7.34
C PHE A 95 4.70 1.08 8.57
N ASN A 96 3.42 1.44 8.52
CA ASN A 96 2.75 2.16 9.60
C ASN A 96 2.63 1.31 10.87
N HIS A 97 2.36 0.01 10.74
CA HIS A 97 2.20 -0.88 11.89
C HIS A 97 3.50 -1.59 12.32
N ALA A 98 4.53 -1.70 11.47
CA ALA A 98 5.83 -2.21 11.90
C ALA A 98 6.45 -1.36 13.03
N LYS A 99 6.17 -0.05 13.07
CA LYS A 99 6.57 0.85 14.17
C LYS A 99 5.87 0.56 15.51
N GLU A 100 4.74 -0.15 15.52
CA GLU A 100 4.03 -0.49 16.76
C GLU A 100 4.55 -1.79 17.41
N LEU A 101 5.32 -2.61 16.69
CA LEU A 101 5.91 -3.86 17.20
C LEU A 101 7.33 -3.71 17.78
N SER A 102 7.91 -2.50 17.76
CA SER A 102 9.23 -2.18 18.30
C SER A 102 9.18 -1.47 19.66
#